data_AF-A0A7W0R801-F1
#
_entry.id   AF-A0A7W0R801-F1
#
_cell.length_a   1.000
_cell.length_b   1.000
_cell.length_c   1.000
_cell.angle_alpha   90.00
_cell.angle_beta   90.00
_cell.angle_gamma   90.00
#
_symmetry.space_group_name_H-M   'P 1'
#
loop_
_entity.id
_entity.type
_entity.pdbx_description
1 polymer ?
#
loop_
_entity_poly.entity_id
_entity_poly.type
_entity_poly.pdbx_seq_one_letter_code
_entity_poly.pdbx_strand_id
1 'polypeptide(L)'
;EGKLGALHSRFRDHTVKLFEKHGMRNVGYWTPRDAPLSQNTLIYIVAHESPEAAKASWTAFRNDADWLKARTASEVDGKLAGKVESIYLDPTDYSPMK
;
A
#
# COMPACT_ATOMS: atom_id res chain seq x y z
N GLU A 1 -4.21 -18.67 8.33
CA GLU A 1 -3.81 -18.37 6.94
C GLU A 1 -5.00 -17.77 6.19
N GLY A 2 -4.81 -17.17 5.01
CA GLY A 2 -5.93 -16.68 4.18
C GLY A 2 -6.20 -15.17 4.19
N LYS A 3 -5.46 -14.37 4.97
CA LYS A 3 -5.68 -12.91 5.06
C LYS A 3 -5.22 -12.13 3.82
N LEU A 4 -4.35 -12.73 2.99
CA LEU A 4 -3.83 -12.07 1.78
C LEU A 4 -4.95 -11.79 0.76
N GLY A 5 -5.95 -12.68 0.63
CA GLY A 5 -7.10 -12.44 -0.24
C GLY A 5 -7.91 -11.22 0.18
N ALA A 6 -8.25 -11.12 1.47
CA ALA A 6 -8.96 -9.96 2.03
C ALA A 6 -8.12 -8.67 1.94
N LEU A 7 -6.79 -8.77 2.11
CA LEU A 7 -5.88 -7.65 1.91
C LEU A 7 -5.92 -7.15 0.45
N HIS A 8 -5.91 -8.06 -0.52
CA HIS A 8 -6.05 -7.71 -1.94
C HIS A 8 -7.39 -7.03 -2.23
N SER A 9 -8.50 -7.51 -1.68
CA SER A 9 -9.82 -6.87 -1.85
C SER A 9 -9.81 -5.45 -1.29
N ARG A 10 -9.26 -5.22 -0.09
CA ARG A 10 -9.13 -3.88 0.49
C ARG A 10 -8.34 -2.93 -0.42
N PHE A 11 -7.24 -3.43 -1.01
CA PHE A 11 -6.45 -2.61 -1.92
C PHE A 11 -7.23 -2.26 -3.19
N ARG A 12 -7.85 -3.26 -3.81
CA ARG A 12 -8.62 -3.12 -5.06
C ARG A 12 -9.81 -2.18 -4.91
N ASP A 13 -10.55 -2.32 -3.82
CA ASP A 13 -11.85 -1.67 -3.66
C ASP A 13 -11.72 -0.29 -3.01
N HIS A 14 -10.64 -0.05 -2.28
CA HIS A 14 -10.46 1.18 -1.48
C HIS A 14 -9.08 1.81 -1.61
N THR A 15 -8.01 1.11 -1.23
CA THR A 15 -6.71 1.73 -0.97
C THR A 15 -6.11 2.42 -2.19
N VAL A 16 -6.20 1.82 -3.38
CA VAL A 16 -5.61 2.38 -4.62
C VAL A 16 -6.21 3.76 -4.95
N LYS A 17 -7.52 3.91 -4.84
CA LYS A 17 -8.22 5.20 -5.07
C LYS A 17 -7.93 6.22 -3.98
N LEU A 18 -7.82 5.76 -2.73
CA LEU A 18 -7.45 6.63 -1.61
C LEU A 18 -6.01 7.12 -1.72
N PHE A 19 -5.10 6.30 -2.24
CA PHE A 19 -3.74 6.75 -2.54
C PHE A 19 -3.75 7.92 -3.52
N GLU A 20 -4.49 7.79 -4.62
CA GLU A 20 -4.64 8.87 -5.62
C GLU A 20 -5.29 10.12 -5.02
N LYS A 21 -6.34 9.96 -4.19
CA LYS A 21 -7.01 11.05 -3.46
C LYS A 21 -6.02 11.89 -2.63
N HIS A 22 -4.97 11.28 -2.10
CA HIS A 22 -3.95 11.95 -1.29
C HIS A 22 -2.66 12.27 -2.05
N GLY A 23 -2.69 12.27 -3.39
CA GLY A 23 -1.54 12.67 -4.22
C GLY A 23 -0.42 11.63 -4.30
N MET A 24 -0.69 10.38 -3.94
CA MET A 24 0.24 9.27 -4.14
C MET A 24 -0.02 8.63 -5.50
N ARG A 25 1.01 8.55 -6.34
CA ARG A 25 0.89 7.94 -7.66
C ARG A 25 1.16 6.44 -7.58
N ASN A 26 0.19 5.64 -7.99
CA ASN A 26 0.32 4.18 -8.07
C ASN A 26 1.37 3.79 -9.13
N VAL A 27 2.37 2.99 -8.75
CA VAL A 27 3.40 2.47 -9.68
C VAL A 27 3.18 0.99 -9.98
N GLY A 28 2.94 0.17 -8.95
CA GLY A 28 2.66 -1.25 -9.16
C GLY A 28 2.44 -2.03 -7.88
N TYR A 29 1.91 -3.24 -8.05
CA TYR A 29 1.45 -4.14 -6.98
C TYR A 29 1.75 -5.58 -7.35
N TRP A 30 2.32 -6.35 -6.43
CA TRP A 30 2.75 -7.72 -6.65
C TRP A 30 2.51 -8.60 -5.43
N THR A 31 2.25 -9.88 -5.67
CA THR A 31 2.46 -10.95 -4.68
C THR A 31 3.67 -11.75 -5.13
N PRO A 32 4.61 -12.08 -4.22
CA PRO A 32 5.75 -12.95 -4.55
C PRO A 32 5.26 -14.27 -5.14
N ARG A 33 6.04 -14.86 -6.05
CA ARG A 33 5.71 -16.16 -6.62
C ARG A 33 6.09 -17.31 -5.69
N ASP A 34 7.21 -17.18 -5.00
CA ASP A 34 7.83 -18.28 -4.26
C ASP A 34 7.43 -18.29 -2.78
N ALA A 35 7.28 -19.50 -2.24
CA ALA A 35 6.98 -19.72 -0.83
C ALA A 35 8.21 -19.44 0.05
N PRO A 36 8.02 -18.98 1.30
CA PRO A 36 6.72 -18.78 1.97
C PRO A 36 6.07 -17.42 1.67
N LEU A 37 6.77 -16.49 1.03
CA LEU A 37 6.30 -15.10 0.87
C LEU A 37 5.04 -14.99 0.00
N SER A 38 4.89 -15.88 -0.98
CA SER A 38 3.70 -15.93 -1.85
C SER A 38 2.37 -16.12 -1.10
N GLN A 39 2.42 -16.62 0.13
CA GLN A 39 1.23 -16.94 0.92
C GLN A 39 0.74 -15.76 1.76
N ASN A 40 1.58 -14.76 2.02
CA ASN A 40 1.29 -13.74 3.03
C ASN A 40 1.81 -12.33 2.71
N THR A 41 2.43 -12.11 1.55
CA THR A 41 3.10 -10.85 1.24
C THR A 41 2.45 -10.12 0.06
N LEU A 42 2.19 -8.82 0.26
CA LEU A 42 1.87 -7.85 -0.78
C LEU A 42 3.02 -6.85 -0.86
N ILE A 43 3.61 -6.69 -2.05
CA ILE A 43 4.63 -5.69 -2.36
C ILE A 43 3.98 -4.63 -3.24
N TYR A 44 4.19 -3.36 -2.94
CA TYR A 44 3.70 -2.28 -3.77
C TYR A 44 4.67 -1.09 -3.77
N ILE A 45 4.60 -0.31 -4.83
CA ILE A 45 5.34 0.95 -4.97
C ILE A 45 4.34 2.06 -5.29
N VAL A 46 4.48 3.17 -4.57
CA VAL A 46 3.86 4.45 -4.89
C VAL A 46 4.95 5.50 -5.05
N ALA A 47 4.72 6.46 -5.93
CA ALA A 47 5.61 7.59 -6.13
C ALA A 47 5.03 8.85 -5.47
N HIS A 48 5.92 9.67 -4.94
CA HIS A 48 5.64 10.96 -4.34
C HIS A 48 6.47 12.03 -5.04
N GLU A 49 5.99 13.27 -5.08
CA GLU A 49 6.71 14.38 -5.70
C GLU A 49 7.98 14.77 -4.93
N SER A 50 7.96 14.63 -3.60
CA SER A 50 9.09 14.88 -2.71
C SER A 50 8.95 14.09 -1.40
N PRO A 51 10.01 14.01 -0.57
CA PRO A 51 9.93 13.43 0.78
C PRO A 51 8.89 14.13 1.68
N GLU A 52 8.74 15.46 1.56
CA GLU A 52 7.76 16.24 2.31
C GLU A 52 6.34 15.91 1.84
N ALA A 53 6.13 15.82 0.52
CA ALA A 53 4.86 15.40 -0.06
C ALA A 53 4.48 13.98 0.39
N ALA A 54 5.46 13.07 0.48
CA ALA A 54 5.25 11.72 1.00
C ALA A 54 4.77 11.73 2.45
N LYS A 55 5.45 12.48 3.33
CA LYS A 55 5.04 12.59 4.74
C LYS A 55 3.62 13.17 4.86
N ALA A 56 3.30 14.19 4.08
CA ALA A 56 1.98 14.81 4.06
C ALA A 56 0.90 13.83 3.57
N SER A 57 1.11 13.17 2.43
CA SER A 57 0.15 12.23 1.84
C SER A 57 -0.12 11.03 2.76
N TRP A 58 0.92 10.44 3.35
CA TRP A 58 0.76 9.33 4.28
C TRP A 58 0.04 9.72 5.57
N THR A 59 0.24 10.95 6.04
CA THR A 59 -0.47 11.46 7.21
C THR A 59 -1.93 11.70 6.89
N ALA A 60 -2.23 12.34 5.75
CA ALA A 60 -3.59 12.57 5.29
C ALA A 60 -4.34 11.24 5.07
N PHE A 61 -3.74 10.29 4.36
CA PHE A 61 -4.32 8.98 4.12
C PHE A 61 -4.67 8.22 5.40
N ARG A 62 -3.76 8.19 6.39
CA ARG A 62 -4.00 7.49 7.65
C ARG A 62 -5.15 8.10 8.47
N ASN A 63 -5.43 9.39 8.27
CA ASN A 63 -6.51 10.11 8.94
C ASN A 63 -7.79 10.19 8.11
N ASP A 64 -7.81 9.66 6.88
CA ASP A 64 -8.96 9.73 6.01
C ASP A 64 -10.11 8.86 6.54
N ALA A 65 -11.31 9.44 6.62
CA ALA A 65 -12.48 8.74 7.17
C ALA A 65 -12.88 7.51 6.34
N ASP A 66 -12.73 7.56 5.02
CA ASP A 66 -13.03 6.44 4.14
C ASP A 66 -11.99 5.32 4.33
N TRP A 67 -10.72 5.68 4.53
CA TRP A 67 -9.68 4.72 4.89
C TRP A 67 -9.97 4.06 6.25
N LEU A 68 -10.27 4.84 7.28
CA LEU A 68 -10.56 4.32 8.62
C LEU A 68 -11.77 3.37 8.59
N LYS A 69 -12.81 3.73 7.83
CA LYS A 69 -14.00 2.89 7.63
C LYS A 69 -13.65 1.59 6.89
N ALA A 70 -12.95 1.68 5.75
CA ALA A 70 -12.54 0.52 4.96
C ALA A 70 -11.63 -0.41 5.78
N ARG A 71 -10.66 0.15 6.51
CA ARG A 71 -9.78 -0.60 7.40
C ARG A 71 -10.58 -1.36 8.46
N THR A 72 -11.46 -0.67 9.18
CA THR A 72 -12.28 -1.26 10.25
C THR A 72 -13.16 -2.38 9.71
N ALA A 73 -13.86 -2.15 8.60
CA ALA A 73 -14.72 -3.16 7.97
C ALA A 73 -13.92 -4.38 7.46
N SER A 74 -12.71 -4.15 6.95
CA SER A 74 -11.85 -5.23 6.44
C SER A 74 -11.14 -6.05 7.53
N GLU A 75 -11.00 -5.49 8.74
CA GLU A 75 -10.25 -6.10 9.86
C GLU A 75 -11.18 -6.67 10.95
N VAL A 76 -12.47 -6.89 10.64
CA VAL A 76 -13.45 -7.50 11.56
C VAL A 76 -13.01 -8.90 12.02
N ASP A 77 -12.40 -9.68 11.12
CA ASP A 77 -11.82 -11.00 11.40
C ASP A 77 -10.33 -10.91 11.84
N GLY A 78 -9.98 -9.75 12.39
CA GLY A 78 -8.65 -9.39 12.86
C GLY A 78 -7.77 -8.69 11.83
N LYS A 79 -6.63 -8.17 12.31
CA LYS A 79 -5.68 -7.41 11.47
C LYS A 79 -5.28 -8.17 10.22
N LEU A 80 -5.34 -7.49 9.07
CA LEU A 80 -4.97 -8.05 7.76
C LEU A 80 -3.46 -7.96 7.48
N ALA A 81 -2.83 -6.88 7.93
CA ALA A 81 -1.39 -6.69 7.82
C ALA A 81 -0.71 -6.94 9.18
N GLY A 82 0.27 -7.84 9.20
CA GLY A 82 1.08 -8.15 10.39
C GLY A 82 2.23 -7.15 10.56
N LYS A 83 3.27 -7.31 9.74
CA LYS A 83 4.43 -6.40 9.67
C LYS A 83 4.30 -5.56 8.40
N VAL A 84 4.50 -4.25 8.53
CA VAL A 84 4.60 -3.32 7.40
C VAL A 84 6.00 -2.74 7.42
N GLU A 85 6.73 -2.92 6.32
CA GLU A 85 8.06 -2.35 6.10
C GLU A 85 7.98 -1.38 4.93
N SER A 86 8.71 -0.28 5.02
CA SER A 86 8.70 0.77 4.00
C SER A 86 10.07 1.43 3.97
N ILE A 87 10.58 1.65 2.76
CA ILE A 87 11.81 2.38 2.49
C ILE A 87 11.54 3.38 1.36
N TYR A 88 12.25 4.50 1.38
CA TYR A 88 12.28 5.41 0.24
C TYR A 88 13.35 4.95 -0.75
N LEU A 89 13.03 5.05 -2.04
CA LEU A 89 13.89 4.62 -3.12
C LEU A 89 14.14 5.82 -4.04
N ASP A 90 15.40 6.15 -4.25
CA ASP A 90 15.80 7.06 -5.31
C ASP A 90 16.12 6.24 -6.57
N PRO A 91 15.59 6.62 -7.75
CA PRO A 91 15.91 5.91 -8.98
C PRO A 91 17.40 6.06 -9.30
N THR A 92 18.05 4.96 -9.66
CA THR A 92 19.43 4.98 -10.17
C THR A 92 19.49 5.61 -11.56
N ASP A 93 20.69 6.01 -11.99
CA ASP A 93 20.93 6.61 -13.32
C ASP A 93 20.55 5.68 -14.48
N TYR A 94 20.62 4.37 -14.30
CA TYR A 94 20.17 3.36 -15.28
C TYR A 94 18.71 2.91 -15.11
N SER A 95 17.97 3.42 -14.11
CA SER A 95 16.56 3.13 -13.97
C SER A 95 15.77 3.74 -15.15
N PRO A 96 14.91 2.95 -15.83
CA PRO A 96 13.97 3.49 -16.83
C PRO A 96 12.95 4.43 -16.21
N MET A 97 12.64 4.24 -14.93
CA MET A 97 11.84 5.17 -14.14
C MET A 97 12.73 6.32 -13.67
N LYS A 98 12.38 7.54 -14.04
CA LYS A 98 13.01 8.78 -13.61
C LYS A 98 12.11 9.51 -12.61
#